data_AF-Q1Z705-F1
#
_entry.id   AF-Q1Z705-F1
#
_cell.length_a   1.000
_cell.length_b   1.000
_cell.length_c   1.000
_cell.angle_alpha   90.00
_cell.angle_beta   90.00
_cell.angle_gamma   90.00
#
_symmetry.space_group_name_H-M   'P 1'
#
loop_
_entity.id
_entity.type
_entity.pdbx_description
1 polymer ?
#
loop_
_entity_poly.entity_id
_entity_poly.type
_entity_poly.pdbx_seq_one_letter_code
_entity_poly.pdbx_strand_id
1 'polypeptide(L)'
;MIWMILLALCNGLLIGFCRALNGRLSQDKGPFTASFYNHAIGALLLTFIVIIFSVASIIPLTLSNVWLEVSSSGWQETPLFTYLGGVIGALYVAINSHVLTRIGALKTALFVISGQMITGVIFDISEQSMTAAVAQLLGVGLIIMGIYRSQHRS
;
A
#
# COMPACT_ATOMS: atom_id res chain seq x y z
N MET A 1 3.81 5.29 21.23
CA MET A 1 4.02 3.93 20.68
C MET A 1 2.73 3.14 20.51
N ILE A 2 1.86 3.03 21.52
CA ILE A 2 0.60 2.26 21.40
C ILE A 2 -0.31 2.74 20.25
N TRP A 3 -0.44 4.06 20.03
CA TRP A 3 -1.23 4.62 18.94
C TRP A 3 -0.71 4.21 17.54
N MET A 4 0.61 4.16 17.35
CA MET A 4 1.22 3.71 16.09
C MET A 4 0.94 2.23 15.83
N ILE A 5 0.95 1.39 16.87
CA ILE A 5 0.59 -0.02 16.75
C ILE A 5 -0.89 -0.17 16.36
N LEU A 6 -1.79 0.58 17.00
CA LEU A 6 -3.22 0.59 16.66
C LEU A 6 -3.45 1.05 15.21
N LEU A 7 -2.75 2.09 14.75
CA LEU A 7 -2.81 2.55 13.36
C LEU A 7 -2.30 1.47 12.39
N ALA A 8 -1.20 0.78 12.70
CA ALA A 8 -0.67 -0.29 11.86
C ALA A 8 -1.64 -1.47 11.75
N LEU A 9 -2.27 -1.87 12.86
CA LEU A 9 -3.30 -2.92 12.88
C LEU A 9 -4.54 -2.52 12.08
N CYS A 10 -5.01 -1.29 12.28
CA CYS A 10 -6.15 -0.74 11.53
C CYS A 10 -5.85 -0.70 10.03
N ASN A 11 -4.66 -0.24 9.64
CA ASN A 11 -4.21 -0.23 8.25
C ASN A 11 -4.18 -1.65 7.66
N GLY A 12 -3.65 -2.63 8.39
CA GLY A 12 -3.64 -4.03 7.96
C GLY A 12 -5.05 -4.59 7.71
N LEU A 13 -5.99 -4.32 8.63
CA LEU A 13 -7.40 -4.72 8.49
C LEU A 13 -8.07 -4.06 7.28
N LEU A 14 -7.92 -2.75 7.12
CA LEU A 14 -8.50 -2.00 6.00
C LEU A 14 -7.92 -2.46 4.66
N ILE A 15 -6.60 -2.67 4.55
CA ILE A 15 -5.96 -3.19 3.34
C ILE A 15 -6.50 -4.58 3.01
N GLY A 16 -6.62 -5.47 4.00
CA GLY A 16 -7.19 -6.81 3.81
C GLY A 16 -8.62 -6.76 3.30
N PHE A 17 -9.45 -5.91 3.90
CA PHE A 17 -10.84 -5.70 3.50
C PHE A 17 -10.96 -5.13 2.07
N CYS A 18 -10.22 -4.07 1.75
CA CYS A 18 -10.19 -3.48 0.40
C CYS A 18 -9.75 -4.50 -0.65
N ARG A 19 -8.73 -5.32 -0.37
CA ARG A 19 -8.30 -6.38 -1.31
C ARG A 19 -9.36 -7.45 -1.52
N ALA A 20 -10.10 -7.84 -0.48
CA ALA A 20 -11.21 -8.78 -0.61
C ALA A 20 -12.32 -8.20 -1.52
N LEU A 21 -12.68 -6.93 -1.33
CA LEU A 21 -13.64 -6.23 -2.20
C LEU A 21 -13.16 -6.15 -3.65
N ASN A 22 -11.91 -5.71 -3.86
CA ASN A 22 -11.32 -5.59 -5.20
C ASN A 22 -11.20 -6.95 -5.89
N GLY A 23 -10.89 -8.02 -5.14
CA GLY A 23 -10.87 -9.38 -5.64
C GLY A 23 -12.24 -9.83 -6.15
N ARG A 24 -13.30 -9.62 -5.35
CA ARG A 24 -14.67 -9.93 -5.76
C ARG A 24 -15.10 -9.12 -6.99
N LEU A 25 -14.83 -7.82 -6.98
CA LEU A 25 -15.15 -6.93 -8.11
C LEU A 25 -14.36 -7.32 -9.37
N SER A 26 -13.12 -7.80 -9.20
CA SER A 26 -12.29 -8.28 -10.31
C SER A 26 -12.81 -9.59 -10.90
N GLN A 27 -13.47 -10.45 -10.12
CA GLN A 27 -14.13 -11.66 -10.63
C GLN A 27 -15.39 -11.31 -11.44
N ASP A 28 -16.13 -10.27 -11.02
CA ASP A 28 -17.38 -9.84 -11.65
C ASP A 28 -17.16 -9.00 -12.91
N LYS A 29 -16.30 -7.96 -12.82
CA LYS A 29 -16.14 -6.92 -13.86
C LYS A 29 -14.72 -6.78 -14.40
N GLY A 30 -13.81 -7.64 -13.98
CA GLY A 30 -12.40 -7.63 -14.38
C GLY A 30 -11.50 -6.71 -13.55
N PRO A 31 -10.17 -6.92 -13.62
CA PRO A 31 -9.19 -6.27 -12.74
C PRO A 31 -9.02 -4.77 -12.99
N PHE A 32 -9.15 -4.31 -14.23
CA PHE A 32 -9.06 -2.88 -14.56
C PHE A 32 -10.25 -2.10 -14.01
N THR A 33 -11.46 -2.65 -14.12
CA THR A 33 -12.68 -2.07 -13.53
C THR A 33 -12.57 -2.00 -12.00
N ALA A 34 -12.10 -3.08 -11.37
CA ALA A 34 -11.88 -3.11 -9.93
C ALA A 34 -10.88 -2.04 -9.48
N SER A 35 -9.77 -1.89 -10.21
CA SER A 35 -8.78 -0.85 -9.96
C SER A 35 -9.34 0.56 -10.14
N PHE A 36 -10.14 0.79 -11.19
CA PHE A 36 -10.76 2.10 -11.43
C PHE A 36 -11.65 2.52 -10.27
N TYR A 37 -12.55 1.65 -9.82
CA TYR A 37 -13.43 1.97 -8.67
C TYR A 37 -12.63 2.16 -7.38
N ASN A 38 -11.62 1.32 -7.12
CA ASN A 38 -10.76 1.49 -5.96
C ASN A 38 -10.06 2.86 -5.96
N HIS A 39 -9.52 3.28 -7.10
CA HIS A 39 -8.82 4.55 -7.21
C HIS A 39 -9.77 5.76 -7.22
N ALA A 40 -10.93 5.66 -7.87
CA ALA A 40 -11.93 6.71 -7.90
C ALA A 40 -12.52 6.99 -6.51
N ILE A 41 -12.90 5.95 -5.77
CA ILE A 41 -13.40 6.09 -4.39
C ILE A 41 -12.29 6.59 -3.47
N GLY A 42 -11.07 6.05 -3.60
CA GLY A 42 -9.91 6.51 -2.84
C GLY A 42 -9.61 7.99 -3.08
N ALA A 43 -9.63 8.45 -4.33
CA ALA A 43 -9.41 9.84 -4.69
C ALA A 43 -10.52 10.76 -4.14
N LEU A 44 -11.78 10.33 -4.23
CA LEU A 44 -12.92 11.09 -3.68
C LEU A 44 -12.82 11.23 -2.16
N LEU A 45 -12.57 10.13 -1.45
CA LEU A 45 -12.41 10.14 0.00
C LEU A 45 -11.19 10.98 0.43
N LEU A 46 -10.06 10.81 -0.25
CA LEU A 46 -8.85 11.59 0.04
C LEU A 46 -9.09 13.09 -0.17
N THR A 47 -9.77 13.46 -1.26
CA THR A 47 -10.14 14.86 -1.54
C THR A 47 -11.02 15.42 -0.43
N PHE A 48 -12.04 14.66 -0.01
CA PHE A 48 -12.93 15.08 1.08
C PHE A 48 -12.19 15.27 2.42
N ILE A 49 -11.28 14.34 2.75
CA ILE A 49 -10.41 14.44 3.92
C ILE A 49 -9.55 15.71 3.83
N VAL A 50 -8.86 15.93 2.71
CA VAL A 50 -8.02 17.13 2.51
C VAL A 50 -8.84 18.41 2.69
N ILE A 51 -10.05 18.49 2.11
CA ILE A 51 -10.94 19.65 2.26
C ILE A 51 -11.33 19.85 3.72
N ILE A 52 -11.80 18.82 4.43
CA ILE A 52 -12.19 18.96 5.84
C ILE A 52 -11.03 19.48 6.68
N PHE A 53 -9.85 18.88 6.54
CA PHE A 53 -8.69 19.24 7.35
C PHE A 53 -8.19 20.66 7.00
N SER A 54 -8.30 21.09 5.74
CA SER A 54 -7.95 22.44 5.30
C SER A 54 -8.93 23.52 5.79
N VAL A 55 -10.25 23.26 5.74
CA VAL A 55 -11.29 24.26 6.03
C VAL A 55 -11.59 24.37 7.52
N ALA A 56 -11.62 23.23 8.21
CA ALA A 56 -12.12 23.20 9.57
C ALA A 56 -11.09 23.66 10.62
N SER A 57 -9.84 23.95 10.23
CA SER A 57 -8.71 24.21 11.16
C SER A 57 -8.57 23.12 12.24
N ILE A 58 -9.11 21.92 12.02
CA ILE A 58 -9.02 20.75 12.90
C ILE A 58 -7.69 20.04 12.66
N ILE A 59 -6.63 20.80 12.38
CA ILE A 59 -5.31 20.22 12.23
C ILE A 59 -4.76 20.08 13.66
N PRO A 60 -4.47 18.85 14.14
CA PRO A 60 -3.76 18.68 15.39
C PRO A 60 -2.47 19.50 15.36
N LEU A 61 -2.11 20.20 16.45
CA LEU A 61 -0.95 21.09 16.51
C LEU A 61 0.37 20.42 16.05
N THR A 62 0.44 19.09 16.12
CA THR A 62 1.57 18.27 15.65
C THR A 62 1.66 18.13 14.13
N LEU A 63 0.54 18.28 13.41
CA LEU A 63 0.47 18.21 11.95
C LEU A 63 0.43 19.59 11.30
N SER A 64 0.19 20.69 12.06
CA SER A 64 0.04 22.04 11.49
C SER A 64 1.24 22.45 10.65
N ASN A 65 2.45 22.06 11.06
CA ASN A 65 3.68 22.40 10.36
C ASN A 65 3.75 21.72 8.98
N VAL A 66 3.34 20.46 8.89
CA VAL A 66 3.29 19.70 7.62
C VAL A 66 2.22 20.26 6.69
N TRP A 67 1.05 20.59 7.22
CA TRP A 67 -0.04 21.17 6.42
C TRP A 67 0.28 22.59 5.93
N LEU A 68 0.97 23.41 6.73
CA LEU A 68 1.48 24.73 6.34
C LEU A 68 2.53 24.64 5.23
N GLU A 69 3.38 23.62 5.26
CA GLU A 69 4.39 23.37 4.23
C GLU A 69 3.73 22.97 2.89
N VAL A 70 2.78 22.04 2.93
CA VAL A 70 2.00 21.61 1.74
C VAL A 70 1.16 22.75 1.14
N SER A 71 0.66 23.67 1.96
CA SER A 71 -0.13 24.81 1.48
C SER A 71 0.70 26.00 1.00
N SER A 72 1.97 26.08 1.39
CA SER A 72 2.91 27.15 0.98
C SER A 72 3.70 26.80 -0.29
N SER A 73 4.03 25.52 -0.51
CA SER A 73 4.53 25.03 -1.80
C SER A 73 3.36 24.96 -2.78
N GLY A 74 3.10 26.02 -3.53
CA GLY A 74 2.03 26.04 -4.53
C GLY A 74 2.16 24.85 -5.50
N TRP A 75 1.04 24.43 -6.10
CA TRP A 75 0.93 23.31 -7.05
C TRP A 75 1.97 23.33 -8.21
N GLN A 76 2.60 24.48 -8.44
CA GLN A 76 3.56 24.74 -9.51
C GLN A 76 4.99 24.27 -9.20
N GLU A 77 5.36 24.06 -7.92
CA GLU A 77 6.71 23.62 -7.55
C GLU A 77 6.86 22.10 -7.41
N THR A 78 5.75 21.36 -7.43
CA THR A 78 5.77 19.90 -7.26
C THR A 78 6.30 19.21 -8.54
N PRO A 79 7.37 18.40 -8.46
CA PRO A 79 7.89 17.69 -9.62
C PRO A 79 6.86 16.75 -10.25
N LEU A 80 6.82 16.70 -11.59
CA LEU A 80 5.84 15.90 -12.34
C LEU A 80 5.89 14.40 -12.00
N PHE A 81 7.07 13.87 -11.66
CA PHE A 81 7.22 12.45 -11.31
C PHE A 81 6.45 12.06 -10.05
N THR A 82 6.12 13.01 -9.16
CA THR A 82 5.33 12.76 -7.95
C THR A 82 3.95 12.20 -8.28
N TYR A 83 3.37 12.62 -9.42
CA TYR A 83 2.06 12.13 -9.88
C TYR A 83 2.10 10.71 -10.45
N LEU A 84 3.28 10.17 -10.77
CA LEU A 84 3.42 8.77 -11.21
C LEU A 84 3.04 7.78 -10.12
N GLY A 85 3.11 8.18 -8.84
CA GLY A 85 2.67 7.34 -7.73
C GLY A 85 1.22 6.86 -7.87
N GLY A 86 0.33 7.72 -8.39
CA GLY A 86 -1.07 7.35 -8.65
C GLY A 86 -1.20 6.28 -9.74
N VAL A 87 -0.46 6.44 -10.85
CA VAL A 87 -0.44 5.49 -11.96
C VAL A 87 0.12 4.13 -11.52
N ILE A 88 1.25 4.14 -10.80
CA ILE A 88 1.87 2.94 -10.24
C ILE A 88 0.90 2.25 -9.26
N GLY A 89 0.23 3.04 -8.41
CA GLY A 89 -0.77 2.53 -7.47
C GLY A 89 -1.96 1.87 -8.15
N ALA A 90 -2.51 2.46 -9.21
CA ALA A 90 -3.59 1.87 -9.99
C ALA A 90 -3.14 0.55 -10.65
N LEU A 91 -1.97 0.54 -11.29
CA LEU A 91 -1.43 -0.67 -11.90
C LEU A 91 -1.20 -1.78 -10.86
N TYR A 92 -0.67 -1.41 -9.69
CA TYR A 92 -0.48 -2.32 -8.56
C TYR A 92 -1.81 -2.96 -8.13
N VAL A 93 -2.89 -2.18 -7.98
CA VAL A 93 -4.20 -2.71 -7.59
C VAL A 93 -4.77 -3.63 -8.67
N ALA A 94 -4.64 -3.28 -9.95
CA ALA A 94 -5.09 -4.11 -11.07
C ALA A 94 -4.37 -5.46 -11.10
N ILE A 95 -3.03 -5.46 -11.03
CA ILE A 95 -2.22 -6.68 -11.02
C ILE A 95 -2.54 -7.52 -9.78
N ASN A 96 -2.60 -6.90 -8.60
CA ASN A 96 -2.88 -7.60 -7.35
C ASN A 96 -4.26 -8.26 -7.38
N SER A 97 -5.28 -7.54 -7.86
CA SER A 97 -6.64 -8.08 -8.00
C SER A 97 -6.67 -9.24 -9.00
N HIS A 98 -5.97 -9.12 -10.12
CA HIS A 98 -5.85 -10.22 -11.09
C HIS A 98 -5.21 -11.47 -10.46
N VAL A 99 -4.04 -11.32 -9.84
CA VAL A 99 -3.29 -12.43 -9.21
C VAL A 99 -4.11 -13.06 -8.07
N LEU A 100 -4.77 -12.24 -7.26
CA LEU A 100 -5.63 -12.70 -6.16
C LEU A 100 -6.70 -13.67 -6.63
N THR A 101 -7.35 -13.38 -7.77
CA THR A 101 -8.38 -14.27 -8.33
C THR A 101 -7.84 -15.59 -8.87
N ARG A 102 -6.53 -15.69 -9.12
CA ARG A 102 -5.88 -16.88 -9.70
C ARG A 102 -5.27 -17.81 -8.65
N ILE A 103 -4.56 -17.25 -7.67
CA ILE A 103 -3.78 -18.05 -6.69
C ILE A 103 -4.29 -17.92 -5.25
N GLY A 104 -5.35 -17.14 -5.05
CA GLY A 104 -5.96 -16.92 -3.74
C GLY A 104 -5.34 -15.76 -2.95
N ALA A 105 -6.10 -15.28 -1.96
CA ALA A 105 -5.76 -14.09 -1.18
C ALA A 105 -4.47 -14.25 -0.36
N LEU A 106 -4.29 -15.40 0.31
CA LEU A 106 -3.13 -15.64 1.17
C LEU A 106 -1.81 -15.61 0.38
N LYS A 107 -1.72 -16.37 -0.72
CA LYS A 107 -0.50 -16.43 -1.54
C LYS A 107 -0.16 -15.06 -2.13
N THR A 108 -1.18 -14.35 -2.63
CA THR A 108 -1.01 -13.00 -3.19
C THR A 108 -0.52 -12.01 -2.13
N ALA A 109 -1.09 -12.06 -0.91
CA ALA A 109 -0.63 -11.20 0.18
C ALA A 109 0.82 -11.49 0.56
N LEU A 110 1.21 -12.76 0.68
CA LEU A 110 2.57 -13.15 1.03
C LEU A 110 3.59 -12.76 -0.05
N PHE A 111 3.26 -12.89 -1.34
CA PHE A 111 4.12 -12.41 -2.42
C PHE A 111 4.31 -10.89 -2.39
N VAL A 112 3.24 -10.13 -2.13
CA VAL A 112 3.32 -8.68 -2.00
C VAL A 112 4.21 -8.28 -0.82
N ILE A 113 4.01 -8.89 0.35
CA ILE A 113 4.83 -8.62 1.54
C ILE A 113 6.29 -8.94 1.25
N SER A 114 6.56 -10.08 0.60
CA SER A 114 7.91 -10.49 0.20
C SER A 114 8.55 -9.45 -0.73
N GLY A 115 7.82 -8.99 -1.75
CA GLY A 115 8.29 -7.95 -2.66
C GLY A 115 8.56 -6.62 -1.95
N GLN A 116 7.65 -6.19 -1.07
CA GLN A 116 7.83 -4.98 -0.26
C GLN A 116 9.06 -5.06 0.65
N MET A 117 9.32 -6.21 1.26
CA MET A 117 10.51 -6.43 2.09
C MET A 117 11.80 -6.40 1.25
N ILE A 118 11.84 -7.08 0.10
CA ILE A 118 13.00 -7.04 -0.80
C ILE A 118 13.27 -5.61 -1.26
N THR A 119 12.25 -4.89 -1.71
CA THR A 119 12.37 -3.49 -2.14
C THR A 119 12.82 -2.60 -0.98
N GLY A 120 12.35 -2.85 0.24
CA GLY A 120 12.82 -2.16 1.45
C GLY A 120 14.33 -2.33 1.66
N VAL A 121 14.84 -3.57 1.59
CA VAL A 121 16.29 -3.83 1.66
C VAL A 121 17.07 -3.11 0.56
N ILE A 122 16.53 -3.06 -0.66
CA ILE A 122 17.17 -2.35 -1.79
C ILE A 122 17.28 -0.85 -1.50
N PHE A 123 16.20 -0.23 -1.00
CA PHE A 123 16.21 1.21 -0.70
C PHE A 123 17.06 1.55 0.51
N ASP A 124 17.08 0.69 1.52
CA ASP A 124 17.79 0.95 2.77
C ASP A 124 19.24 0.45 2.75
N ILE A 125 19.76 -0.02 1.61
CA ILE A 125 21.07 -0.71 1.54
C ILE A 125 22.25 0.13 2.05
N SER A 126 22.16 1.46 1.95
CA SER A 126 23.19 2.40 2.44
C SER A 126 23.10 2.70 3.93
N GLU A 127 21.92 2.53 4.54
CA GLU A 127 21.65 2.90 5.93
C GLU A 127 21.48 1.69 6.85
N GLN A 128 21.09 0.55 6.28
CA GLN A 128 20.77 -0.66 7.01
C GLN A 128 22.04 -1.48 7.31
N SER A 129 22.13 -2.01 8.54
CA SER A 129 23.18 -2.96 8.89
C SER A 129 23.07 -4.26 8.08
N MET A 130 24.21 -4.84 7.70
CA MET A 130 24.28 -6.12 6.98
C MET A 130 23.47 -7.22 7.68
N THR A 131 23.54 -7.30 9.01
CA THR A 131 22.80 -8.29 9.81
C THR A 131 21.29 -8.14 9.64
N ALA A 132 20.77 -6.91 9.63
CA ALA A 132 19.34 -6.64 9.44
C ALA A 132 18.89 -7.01 8.01
N ALA A 133 19.68 -6.64 7.00
CA ALA A 133 19.41 -6.99 5.60
C ALA A 133 19.33 -8.51 5.42
N VAL A 134 20.33 -9.24 5.92
CA VAL A 134 20.36 -10.71 5.85
C VAL A 134 19.17 -11.33 6.58
N ALA A 135 18.82 -10.85 7.78
CA ALA A 135 17.68 -11.36 8.53
C ALA A 135 16.35 -11.15 7.77
N GLN A 136 16.16 -9.98 7.14
CA GLN A 136 14.97 -9.71 6.32
C GLN A 136 14.91 -10.63 5.10
N LEU A 137 16.02 -10.81 4.38
CA LEU A 137 16.09 -11.69 3.21
C LEU A 137 15.86 -13.16 3.58
N LEU A 138 16.37 -13.61 4.73
CA LEU A 138 16.06 -14.95 5.26
C LEU A 138 14.57 -15.09 5.58
N GLY A 139 13.96 -14.08 6.19
CA GLY A 139 12.52 -14.04 6.45
C GLY A 139 11.70 -14.14 5.16
N VAL A 140 12.07 -13.40 4.12
CA VAL A 140 11.45 -13.51 2.79
C VAL A 140 11.64 -14.91 2.20
N GLY A 141 12.84 -15.49 2.32
CA GLY A 141 13.12 -16.85 1.89
C GLY A 141 12.20 -17.89 2.56
N LEU A 142 11.98 -17.74 3.88
CA LEU A 142 11.05 -18.59 4.64
C LEU A 142 9.60 -18.42 4.16
N ILE A 143 9.16 -17.19 3.87
CA ILE A 143 7.81 -16.92 3.33
C ILE A 143 7.63 -17.64 2.00
N ILE A 144 8.56 -17.46 1.06
CA ILE A 144 8.49 -18.06 -0.29
C ILE A 144 8.53 -19.60 -0.18
N MET A 145 9.40 -20.15 0.67
CA MET A 145 9.46 -21.59 0.92
C MET A 145 8.16 -22.13 1.52
N GLY A 146 7.52 -21.37 2.42
CA GLY A 146 6.21 -21.68 2.97
C GLY A 146 5.11 -21.72 1.90
N ILE A 147 5.09 -20.72 1.00
CA ILE A 147 4.16 -20.70 -0.14
C ILE A 147 4.38 -21.93 -1.02
N TYR A 148 5.62 -22.23 -1.38
CA TYR A 148 5.98 -23.37 -2.24
C TYR A 148 5.47 -24.70 -1.64
N ARG A 149 5.74 -24.94 -0.35
CA ARG A 149 5.27 -26.15 0.33
C ARG A 149 3.76 -26.23 0.44
N SER A 150 3.07 -25.11 0.64
CA SER A 150 1.61 -25.08 0.69
C SER A 150 0.96 -25.47 -0.63
N GLN A 151 1.64 -25.35 -1.78
CA GLN A 151 1.06 -25.74 -3.07
C GLN A 151 1.05 -27.25 -3.29
N HIS A 152 2.01 -27.98 -2.72
CA HIS A 152 2.15 -29.44 -2.87
C HIS A 152 1.26 -30.28 -1.95
N ARG A 153 0.43 -29.63 -1.11
CA ARG A 153 -0.53 -30.29 -0.20
C ARG A 153 -1.98 -30.24 -0.68
N SER A 154 -2.25 -29.56 -1.80
CA SER A 154 -3.55 -29.49 -2.48
C SER A 154 -3.58 -30.41 -3.68
#